data_AF-A0A443QBG7-F1
#
_entry.id   AF-A0A443QBG7-F1
#
_cell.length_a   1.000
_cell.length_b   1.000
_cell.length_c   1.000
_cell.angle_alpha   90.00
_cell.angle_beta   90.00
_cell.angle_gamma   90.00
#
_symmetry.space_group_name_H-M   'P 1'
#
loop_
_entity.id
_entity.type
_entity.pdbx_description
1 polymer ?
#
loop_
_entity_poly.entity_id
_entity_poly.type
_entity_poly.pdbx_seq_one_letter_code
_entity_poly.pdbx_strand_id
1 'polypeptide(L)'
;MKLFILSLSVRLVVEALEWNDCGDQWSAVHFQKFEVEPKIVRAGEDVTANVSLIIDHNIGERSLSDLEIWRIIAFFGYEFNWKIGCFLGYGSCLRDLSETIKGNKLLCLWYENIIQKPCASFTTIESGNYEVNNFKTKFPKFSGIAKFFIDGKYRVRWQWRYGNATSFSCFVTNFLIN
;
A
#
# COMPACT_ATOMS: atom_id res chain seq x y z
N MET A 1 54.37 -0.97 6.10
CA MET A 1 53.03 -0.81 6.71
C MET A 1 52.06 -0.46 5.58
N LYS A 2 51.31 -1.44 5.05
CA LYS A 2 50.39 -1.24 3.91
C LYS A 2 48.98 -0.96 4.44
N LEU A 3 48.46 0.24 4.12
CA LEU A 3 47.10 0.68 4.39
C LEU A 3 46.13 -0.14 3.51
N PHE A 4 45.29 -0.99 4.11
CA PHE A 4 44.14 -1.58 3.42
C PHE A 4 42.97 -0.60 3.52
N ILE A 5 42.77 0.19 2.47
CA ILE A 5 41.52 0.94 2.27
C ILE A 5 40.49 -0.08 1.82
N LEU A 6 39.69 -0.59 2.75
CA LEU A 6 38.45 -1.29 2.43
C LEU A 6 37.51 -0.25 1.81
N SER A 7 37.48 -0.19 0.47
CA SER A 7 36.41 0.50 -0.24
C SER A 7 35.12 -0.25 0.08
N LEU A 8 34.41 0.23 1.11
CA LEU A 8 33.03 -0.16 1.37
C LEU A 8 32.21 0.39 0.21
N SER A 9 32.19 -0.36 -0.89
CA SER A 9 31.27 -0.18 -1.99
C SER A 9 29.89 -0.47 -1.43
N VAL A 10 29.27 0.53 -0.77
CA VAL A 10 27.86 0.51 -0.42
C VAL A 10 27.15 0.46 -1.76
N ARG A 11 26.88 -0.76 -2.24
CA ARG A 11 25.89 -1.00 -3.27
C ARG A 11 24.59 -0.55 -2.62
N LEU A 12 24.22 0.70 -2.85
CA LEU A 12 22.85 1.18 -2.79
C LEU A 12 22.11 0.34 -3.83
N VAL A 13 21.72 -0.86 -3.44
CA VAL A 13 20.68 -1.59 -4.14
C VAL A 13 19.47 -0.69 -3.97
N VAL A 14 19.13 0.00 -5.05
CA VAL A 14 17.81 0.59 -5.20
C VAL A 14 16.87 -0.60 -5.15
N GLU A 15 16.41 -0.95 -3.95
CA GLU A 15 15.31 -1.88 -3.80
C GLU A 15 14.15 -1.26 -4.58
N ALA A 16 13.87 -1.86 -5.73
CA ALA A 16 12.71 -1.49 -6.50
C ALA A 16 11.47 -1.72 -5.63
N LEU A 17 10.42 -0.94 -5.86
CA LEU A 17 9.09 -1.25 -5.35
C LEU A 17 8.75 -2.69 -5.72
N GLU A 18 8.78 -3.59 -4.75
CA GLU A 18 8.35 -4.97 -4.92
C GLU A 18 6.92 -5.07 -4.41
N TRP A 19 6.07 -5.74 -5.20
CA TRP A 19 4.71 -6.07 -4.79
C TRP A 19 4.37 -7.49 -5.25
N ASN A 20 3.40 -8.08 -4.56
CA ASN A 20 2.89 -9.40 -4.87
C ASN A 20 1.40 -9.48 -4.55
N ASP A 21 0.65 -10.13 -5.44
CA ASP A 21 -0.68 -10.63 -5.12
C ASP A 21 -0.53 -11.91 -4.28
N CYS A 22 -0.93 -11.84 -3.01
CA CYS A 22 -0.90 -12.97 -2.09
C CYS A 22 -2.27 -13.66 -1.95
N GLY A 23 -3.20 -13.34 -2.85
CA GLY A 23 -4.48 -14.03 -2.95
C GLY A 23 -4.26 -15.50 -3.30
N ASP A 24 -5.11 -16.37 -2.77
CA ASP A 24 -5.19 -17.74 -3.23
C ASP A 24 -6.03 -17.84 -4.51
N GLN A 25 -6.10 -19.03 -5.11
CA GLN A 25 -6.92 -19.30 -6.30
C GLN A 25 -8.44 -19.09 -6.09
N TRP A 26 -8.87 -18.86 -4.85
CA TRP A 26 -10.27 -18.63 -4.47
C TRP A 26 -10.56 -17.16 -4.15
N SER A 27 -9.55 -16.31 -4.25
CA SER A 27 -9.69 -14.88 -4.04
C SER A 27 -10.57 -14.28 -5.14
N ALA A 28 -11.37 -13.27 -4.79
CA ALA A 28 -12.26 -12.59 -5.70
C ALA A 28 -11.57 -11.46 -6.47
N VAL A 29 -10.45 -10.98 -5.94
CA VAL A 29 -9.72 -9.82 -6.44
C VAL A 29 -8.31 -10.26 -6.78
N HIS A 30 -7.91 -9.96 -8.01
CA HIS A 30 -6.60 -10.30 -8.55
C HIS A 30 -5.89 -9.06 -9.04
N PHE A 31 -4.75 -8.73 -8.44
CA PHE A 31 -3.93 -7.60 -8.86
C PHE A 31 -3.05 -8.01 -10.05
N GLN A 32 -3.26 -7.35 -11.18
CA GLN A 32 -2.50 -7.60 -12.41
C GLN A 32 -1.30 -6.66 -12.55
N LYS A 33 -1.43 -5.43 -12.02
CA LYS A 33 -0.40 -4.39 -12.13
C LYS A 33 -0.42 -3.47 -10.93
N PHE A 34 0.75 -3.18 -10.40
CA PHE A 34 0.98 -2.09 -9.44
C PHE A 34 2.34 -1.46 -9.71
N GLU A 35 2.34 -0.21 -10.13
CA GLU A 35 3.55 0.57 -10.36
C GLU A 35 3.39 1.92 -9.68
N VAL A 36 4.44 2.39 -9.01
CA VAL A 36 4.47 3.69 -8.35
C VAL A 36 5.77 4.39 -8.70
N GLU A 37 5.66 5.62 -9.18
CA GLU A 37 6.78 6.50 -9.50
C GLU A 37 6.67 7.83 -8.71
N PRO A 38 7.74 8.33 -8.10
CA PRO A 38 9.06 7.70 -8.03
C PRO A 38 9.06 6.46 -7.12
N LYS A 39 9.94 5.49 -7.42
CA LYS A 39 10.14 4.28 -6.57
C LYS A 39 10.53 4.60 -5.12
N ILE A 40 11.23 5.72 -4.93
CA ILE A 40 11.58 6.26 -3.62
C ILE A 40 10.73 7.51 -3.43
N VAL A 41 9.75 7.44 -2.55
CA VAL A 41 8.77 8.52 -2.37
C VAL A 41 9.27 9.50 -1.32
N ARG A 42 9.26 10.80 -1.65
CA ARG A 42 9.57 11.84 -0.67
C ARG A 42 8.36 12.57 -0.12
N ALA A 43 8.47 13.04 1.12
CA ALA A 43 7.46 13.88 1.75
C ALA A 43 7.10 15.09 0.86
N GLY A 44 5.83 15.21 0.46
CA GLY A 44 5.36 16.31 -0.38
C GLY A 44 5.67 16.22 -1.87
N GLU A 45 6.23 15.10 -2.33
CA GLU A 45 6.48 14.84 -3.75
C GLU A 45 5.21 14.36 -4.47
N ASP A 46 5.13 14.62 -5.77
CA ASP A 46 4.06 14.07 -6.60
C ASP A 46 4.37 12.60 -6.91
N VAL A 47 3.37 11.76 -6.76
CA VAL A 47 3.44 10.31 -6.97
C VAL A 47 2.46 9.95 -8.07
N THR A 48 2.94 9.17 -9.03
CA THR A 48 2.13 8.61 -10.11
C THR A 48 2.00 7.11 -9.90
N ALA A 49 0.78 6.60 -9.89
CA ALA A 49 0.51 5.17 -9.76
C ALA A 49 -0.21 4.62 -11.00
N ASN A 50 0.18 3.41 -11.42
CA ASN A 50 -0.58 2.59 -12.37
C ASN A 50 -1.07 1.35 -11.63
N VAL A 51 -2.37 1.10 -11.66
CA VAL A 51 -2.98 -0.03 -10.95
C VAL A 51 -3.94 -0.75 -11.89
N SER A 52 -3.84 -2.07 -11.97
CA SER A 52 -4.80 -2.92 -12.66
C SER A 52 -5.21 -4.06 -11.74
N LEU A 53 -6.51 -4.30 -11.63
CA LEU A 53 -7.07 -5.41 -10.88
C LEU A 53 -8.31 -5.99 -11.57
N ILE A 54 -8.54 -7.27 -11.36
CA ILE A 54 -9.72 -8.01 -11.82
C ILE A 54 -10.55 -8.35 -10.58
N ILE A 55 -11.86 -8.16 -10.66
CA ILE A 55 -12.83 -8.55 -9.64
C ILE A 55 -13.78 -9.57 -10.25
N ASP A 56 -13.68 -10.82 -9.81
CA ASP A 56 -14.41 -11.95 -10.39
C ASP A 56 -15.90 -11.93 -10.03
N HIS A 57 -16.23 -11.45 -8.84
CA HIS A 57 -17.61 -11.33 -8.35
C HIS A 57 -17.81 -10.08 -7.52
N ASN A 58 -19.04 -9.57 -7.52
CA ASN A 58 -19.39 -8.36 -6.78
C ASN A 58 -18.98 -8.49 -5.31
N ILE A 59 -18.25 -7.49 -4.82
CA ILE A 59 -17.91 -7.36 -3.41
C ILE A 59 -19.03 -6.61 -2.72
N GLY A 60 -19.75 -7.34 -1.86
CA GLY A 60 -20.91 -6.85 -1.14
C GLY A 60 -20.58 -5.99 0.07
N GLU A 61 -21.66 -5.50 0.67
CA GLU A 61 -21.64 -4.78 1.95
C GLU A 61 -20.99 -5.62 3.07
N ARG A 62 -20.50 -4.96 4.13
CA ARG A 62 -19.85 -5.59 5.29
C ARG A 62 -18.51 -6.28 4.99
N SER A 63 -17.92 -5.96 3.84
CA SER A 63 -16.52 -6.27 3.58
C SER A 63 -15.63 -5.45 4.51
N LEU A 64 -14.53 -6.04 4.95
CA LEU A 64 -13.54 -5.44 5.83
C LEU A 64 -12.26 -5.20 5.06
N SER A 65 -11.66 -4.03 5.30
CA SER A 65 -10.30 -3.68 4.95
C SER A 65 -9.38 -4.00 6.12
N ASP A 66 -8.55 -5.02 5.98
CA ASP A 66 -7.51 -5.42 6.93
C ASP A 66 -6.16 -4.89 6.41
N LEU A 67 -5.76 -3.73 6.92
CA LEU A 67 -4.50 -3.10 6.57
C LEU A 67 -3.47 -3.41 7.65
N GLU A 68 -2.29 -3.88 7.24
CA GLU A 68 -1.15 -4.10 8.10
C GLU A 68 0.06 -3.36 7.53
N ILE A 69 0.73 -2.58 8.38
CA ILE A 69 1.91 -1.79 8.01
C ILE A 69 3.03 -2.14 8.98
N TRP A 70 4.20 -2.49 8.44
CA TRP A 70 5.42 -2.74 9.20
C TRP A 70 6.52 -1.78 8.76
N ARG A 71 7.26 -1.24 9.73
CA ARG A 71 8.54 -0.59 9.46
C ARG A 71 9.65 -1.63 9.50
N ILE A 72 10.45 -1.69 8.45
CA ILE A 72 11.61 -2.58 8.36
C ILE A 72 12.83 -1.80 8.86
N ILE A 73 13.40 -2.22 10.00
CA ILE A 73 14.56 -1.60 10.63
C ILE A 73 15.72 -2.57 10.56
N ALA A 74 16.81 -2.16 9.93
CA ALA A 74 18.04 -2.96 9.89
C ALA A 74 18.99 -2.50 11.01
N PHE A 75 19.37 -3.42 11.90
CA PHE A 75 20.33 -3.16 12.97
C PHE A 75 21.28 -4.34 13.12
N PHE A 76 22.59 -4.08 13.13
CA PHE A 76 23.65 -5.11 13.18
C PHE A 76 23.54 -6.24 12.13
N GLY A 77 23.04 -5.94 10.93
CA GLY A 77 22.87 -6.94 9.86
C GLY A 77 21.61 -7.82 9.98
N TYR A 78 20.77 -7.58 11.00
CA TYR A 78 19.46 -8.21 11.15
C TYR A 78 18.35 -7.24 10.77
N GLU A 79 17.34 -7.73 10.05
CA GLU A 79 16.15 -6.97 9.71
C GLU A 79 15.01 -7.30 10.69
N PHE A 80 14.49 -6.26 11.35
CA PHE A 80 13.37 -6.35 12.27
C PHE A 80 12.14 -5.69 11.64
N ASN A 81 11.01 -6.41 11.62
CA ASN A 81 9.73 -5.90 11.13
C ASN A 81 8.89 -5.40 12.31
N TRP A 82 8.86 -4.10 12.55
CA TRP A 82 8.05 -3.50 13.60
C TRP A 82 6.66 -3.16 13.06
N LYS A 83 5.63 -3.92 13.47
CA LYS A 83 4.22 -3.64 13.13
C LYS A 83 3.78 -2.32 13.76
N ILE A 84 3.28 -1.40 12.92
CA ILE A 84 2.72 -0.12 13.34
C ILE A 84 1.29 -0.36 13.82
N GLY A 85 1.01 -0.10 15.09
CA GLY A 85 -0.34 -0.30 15.66
C GLY A 85 -1.40 0.60 15.02
N CYS A 86 -2.68 0.24 15.20
CA CYS A 86 -3.79 1.11 14.82
C CYS A 86 -3.94 2.23 15.85
N PHE A 87 -3.78 3.49 15.43
CA PHE A 87 -4.01 4.67 16.28
C PHE A 87 -4.91 5.67 15.55
N LEU A 88 -6.08 5.96 16.13
CA LEU A 88 -7.09 6.87 15.56
C LEU A 88 -7.45 6.55 14.09
N GLY A 89 -7.42 5.27 13.71
CA GLY A 89 -7.73 4.81 12.35
C GLY A 89 -6.55 4.86 11.36
N TYR A 90 -5.35 5.20 11.81
CA TYR A 90 -4.11 5.15 11.04
C TYR A 90 -3.24 3.96 11.47
N GLY A 91 -2.47 3.38 10.54
CA GLY A 91 -1.58 2.26 10.81
C GLY A 91 -2.20 0.91 10.45
N SER A 92 -1.90 -0.15 11.22
CA SER A 92 -2.43 -1.48 10.98
C SER A 92 -3.85 -1.65 11.55
N CYS A 93 -4.89 -1.29 10.79
CA CYS A 93 -6.28 -1.27 11.25
C CYS A 93 -7.16 -2.25 10.45
N LEU A 94 -8.08 -2.91 11.16
CA LEU A 94 -9.22 -3.63 10.57
C LEU A 94 -10.45 -2.72 10.61
N ARG A 95 -11.02 -2.40 9.46
CA ARG A 95 -12.16 -1.48 9.33
C ARG A 95 -13.15 -1.95 8.27
N ASP A 96 -14.35 -1.41 8.28
CA ASP A 96 -15.27 -1.57 7.16
C ASP A 96 -14.64 -1.00 5.87
N LEU A 97 -14.72 -1.76 4.77
CA LEU A 97 -14.11 -1.39 3.49
C LEU A 97 -14.78 -0.14 2.92
N SER A 98 -16.11 -0.02 3.05
CA SER A 98 -16.83 1.18 2.63
C SER A 98 -16.40 2.40 3.44
N GLU A 99 -16.27 2.27 4.75
CA GLU A 99 -15.75 3.38 5.57
C GLU A 99 -14.32 3.77 5.19
N THR A 100 -13.49 2.78 4.88
CA THR A 100 -12.09 2.99 4.52
C THR A 100 -11.97 3.76 3.20
N ILE A 101 -12.75 3.38 2.18
CA ILE A 101 -12.75 4.04 0.87
C ILE A 101 -13.34 5.45 0.99
N LYS A 102 -14.48 5.62 1.68
CA LYS A 102 -15.12 6.94 1.88
C LYS A 102 -14.26 7.89 2.72
N GLY A 103 -13.59 7.37 3.75
CA GLY A 103 -12.77 8.16 4.67
C GLY A 103 -11.39 8.53 4.12
N ASN A 104 -10.93 7.86 3.06
CA ASN A 104 -9.63 8.12 2.46
C ASN A 104 -9.79 8.83 1.11
N LYS A 105 -9.44 10.12 1.07
CA LYS A 105 -9.53 10.96 -0.13
C LYS A 105 -8.87 10.33 -1.37
N LEU A 106 -7.75 9.62 -1.21
CA LEU A 106 -7.04 9.01 -2.33
C LEU A 106 -7.78 7.78 -2.87
N LEU A 107 -8.24 6.89 -1.98
CA LEU A 107 -9.04 5.73 -2.38
C LEU A 107 -10.39 6.15 -2.98
N CYS A 108 -10.98 7.21 -2.44
CA CYS A 108 -12.22 7.81 -2.91
C CYS A 108 -12.06 8.38 -4.33
N LEU A 109 -11.02 9.17 -4.58
CA LEU A 109 -10.67 9.67 -5.92
C LEU A 109 -10.37 8.54 -6.89
N TRP A 110 -9.63 7.52 -6.45
CA TRP A 110 -9.35 6.34 -7.26
C TRP A 110 -10.66 5.63 -7.67
N TYR A 111 -11.56 5.41 -6.72
CA TYR A 111 -12.86 4.79 -6.97
C TYR A 111 -13.71 5.61 -7.96
N GLU A 112 -13.82 6.92 -7.77
CA GLU A 112 -14.59 7.79 -8.65
C GLU A 112 -14.05 7.82 -10.08
N ASN A 113 -12.73 7.79 -10.24
CA ASN A 113 -12.12 7.79 -11.57
C ASN A 113 -12.26 6.45 -12.30
N ILE A 114 -12.30 5.33 -11.57
CA ILE A 114 -12.41 3.99 -12.16
C ILE A 114 -13.86 3.59 -12.40
N ILE A 115 -14.64 3.64 -11.33
CA ILE A 115 -15.99 3.10 -11.29
C ILE A 115 -17.00 4.13 -11.83
N GLN A 116 -16.57 5.38 -12.00
CA GLN A 116 -17.40 6.49 -12.50
C GLN A 116 -18.70 6.67 -11.68
N LYS A 117 -18.64 6.32 -10.39
CA LYS A 117 -19.73 6.48 -9.42
C LYS A 117 -19.26 7.36 -8.27
N PRO A 118 -20.16 8.17 -7.66
CA PRO A 118 -19.80 8.95 -6.48
C PRO A 118 -19.27 8.05 -5.37
N CYS A 119 -18.15 8.42 -4.77
CA CYS A 119 -17.58 7.66 -3.65
C CYS A 119 -18.50 7.65 -2.42
N ALA A 120 -19.32 8.69 -2.24
CA ALA A 120 -20.33 8.74 -1.19
C ALA A 120 -21.35 7.58 -1.27
N SER A 121 -21.65 7.11 -2.49
CA SER A 121 -22.55 5.97 -2.74
C SER A 121 -21.82 4.63 -2.79
N PHE A 122 -20.55 4.56 -2.38
CA PHE A 122 -19.83 3.29 -2.30
C PHE A 122 -20.56 2.36 -1.31
N THR A 123 -21.01 1.22 -1.80
CA THR A 123 -21.62 0.15 -1.00
C THR A 123 -21.11 -1.20 -1.47
N THR A 124 -20.98 -1.35 -2.79
CA THR A 124 -20.50 -2.57 -3.44
C THR A 124 -19.49 -2.24 -4.52
N ILE A 125 -18.50 -3.12 -4.73
CA ILE A 125 -17.63 -3.08 -5.90
C ILE A 125 -18.15 -4.12 -6.89
N GLU A 126 -18.46 -3.70 -8.10
CA GLU A 126 -18.94 -4.62 -9.13
C GLU A 126 -17.81 -5.51 -9.64
N SER A 127 -18.16 -6.67 -10.20
CA SER A 127 -17.22 -7.52 -10.92
C SER A 127 -16.77 -6.81 -12.20
N GLY A 128 -15.49 -6.91 -12.54
CA GLY A 128 -14.97 -6.32 -13.75
C GLY A 128 -13.45 -6.18 -13.75
N ASN A 129 -12.95 -5.68 -14.87
CA ASN A 129 -11.54 -5.33 -15.04
C ASN A 129 -11.40 -3.83 -14.83
N TYR A 130 -10.55 -3.47 -13.88
CA TYR A 130 -10.33 -2.10 -13.48
C TYR A 130 -8.88 -1.73 -13.71
N GLU A 131 -8.66 -0.68 -14.48
CA GLU A 131 -7.32 -0.20 -14.78
C GLU A 131 -7.28 1.32 -14.66
N VAL A 132 -6.28 1.81 -13.94
CA VAL A 132 -5.91 3.22 -13.92
C VAL A 132 -4.47 3.34 -14.30
N ASN A 133 -4.24 4.20 -15.28
CA ASN A 133 -2.92 4.63 -15.68
C ASN A 133 -2.75 6.10 -15.31
N ASN A 134 -1.55 6.45 -14.86
CA ASN A 134 -1.14 7.81 -14.52
C ASN A 134 -1.99 8.47 -13.43
N PHE A 135 -2.40 7.71 -12.40
CA PHE A 135 -3.06 8.28 -11.23
C PHE A 135 -2.09 9.16 -10.46
N LYS A 136 -2.26 10.48 -10.56
CA LYS A 136 -1.39 11.45 -9.87
C LYS A 136 -1.97 11.81 -8.52
N THR A 137 -1.13 11.69 -7.50
CA THR A 137 -1.41 12.15 -6.15
C THR A 137 -0.19 12.85 -5.58
N LYS A 138 -0.33 13.47 -4.41
CA LYS A 138 0.76 14.07 -3.68
C LYS A 138 0.99 13.31 -2.39
N PHE A 139 2.21 12.84 -2.18
CA PHE A 139 2.56 12.22 -0.91
C PHE A 139 2.46 13.27 0.21
N PRO A 140 1.91 12.94 1.39
CA PRO A 140 1.71 13.92 2.44
C PRO A 140 3.02 14.61 2.84
N LYS A 141 2.93 15.89 3.17
CA LYS A 141 4.05 16.64 3.74
C LYS A 141 4.14 16.38 5.23
N PHE A 142 5.34 16.00 5.68
CA PHE A 142 5.68 15.89 7.09
C PHE A 142 6.84 16.83 7.39
N SER A 143 6.80 17.49 8.54
CA SER A 143 7.84 18.44 8.96
C SER A 143 8.36 18.10 10.35
N GLY A 144 9.58 18.56 10.63
CA GLY A 144 10.24 18.38 11.92
C GLY A 144 10.52 16.93 12.26
N ILE A 145 10.38 16.59 13.54
CA ILE A 145 10.70 15.28 14.12
C ILE A 145 9.87 14.15 13.48
N ALA A 146 8.65 14.45 13.00
CA ALA A 146 7.80 13.46 12.35
C ALA A 146 8.44 12.88 11.07
N LYS A 147 9.24 13.66 10.35
CA LYS A 147 9.93 13.18 9.14
C LYS A 147 10.87 12.01 9.46
N PHE A 148 11.65 12.11 10.53
CA PHE A 148 12.59 11.05 10.94
C PHE A 148 11.90 9.72 11.29
N PHE A 149 10.68 9.79 11.81
CA PHE A 149 9.88 8.60 12.09
C PHE A 149 9.27 7.98 10.85
N ILE A 150 9.14 8.74 9.77
CA ILE A 150 8.49 8.34 8.52
C ILE A 150 9.53 7.87 7.50
N ASP A 151 10.75 8.40 7.50
CA ASP A 151 11.80 7.94 6.60
C ASP A 151 12.18 6.47 6.89
N GLY A 152 12.30 5.66 5.84
CA GLY A 152 12.72 4.27 5.93
C GLY A 152 11.96 3.31 5.02
N LYS A 153 12.21 2.02 5.21
CA LYS A 153 11.56 0.92 4.50
C LYS A 153 10.29 0.49 5.22
N TYR A 154 9.23 0.28 4.45
CA TYR A 154 7.95 -0.19 4.94
C TYR A 154 7.48 -1.39 4.15
N ARG A 155 6.79 -2.30 4.82
CA ARG A 155 5.96 -3.32 4.21
C ARG A 155 4.50 -2.98 4.47
N VAL A 156 3.68 -3.05 3.45
CA VAL A 156 2.23 -2.90 3.56
C VAL A 156 1.61 -4.20 3.07
N ARG A 157 0.68 -4.75 3.85
CA ARG A 157 -0.21 -5.80 3.44
C ARG A 157 -1.63 -5.28 3.55
N TRP A 158 -2.40 -5.44 2.49
CA TRP A 158 -3.79 -5.05 2.46
C TRP A 158 -4.63 -6.24 2.03
N GLN A 159 -5.57 -6.65 2.88
CA GLN A 159 -6.50 -7.73 2.58
C GLN A 159 -7.93 -7.23 2.65
N TRP A 160 -8.78 -7.72 1.75
CA TRP A 160 -10.22 -7.53 1.84
C TRP A 160 -10.87 -8.86 2.25
N ARG A 161 -11.79 -8.80 3.20
CA ARG A 161 -12.32 -9.98 3.89
C ARG A 161 -13.81 -9.83 4.18
N TYR A 162 -14.56 -10.92 4.23
CA TYR A 162 -15.94 -10.88 4.73
C TYR A 162 -15.96 -11.29 6.21
N GLY A 163 -16.26 -10.35 7.11
CA GLY A 163 -16.22 -10.60 8.56
C GLY A 163 -14.88 -11.21 9.02
N ASN A 164 -14.93 -12.16 9.97
CA ASN A 164 -13.74 -12.88 10.45
C ASN A 164 -13.28 -14.03 9.52
N ALA A 165 -13.83 -14.13 8.31
CA ALA A 165 -13.66 -15.28 7.42
C ALA A 165 -12.52 -15.10 6.38
N THR A 166 -12.62 -15.90 5.32
CA THR A 166 -11.72 -16.00 4.16
C THR A 166 -11.45 -14.63 3.54
N SER A 167 -10.17 -14.31 3.32
CA SER A 167 -9.78 -13.15 2.53
C SER A 167 -10.12 -13.40 1.06
N PHE A 168 -10.70 -12.42 0.39
CA PHE A 168 -10.99 -12.48 -1.04
C PHE A 168 -10.10 -11.53 -1.85
N SER A 169 -9.13 -10.89 -1.18
CA SER A 169 -8.09 -10.06 -1.78
C SER A 169 -6.88 -10.09 -0.86
N CYS A 170 -5.68 -10.11 -1.42
CA CYS A 170 -4.45 -9.95 -0.64
C CYS A 170 -3.37 -9.30 -1.49
N PHE A 171 -2.91 -8.15 -1.04
CA PHE A 171 -1.87 -7.38 -1.70
C PHE A 171 -0.74 -7.11 -0.71
N VAL A 172 0.50 -7.36 -1.10
CA VAL A 172 1.70 -7.01 -0.31
C VAL A 172 2.61 -6.16 -1.16
N THR A 173 3.17 -5.10 -0.58
CA THR A 173 4.19 -4.28 -1.23
C THR A 173 5.18 -3.70 -0.24
N ASN A 174 6.40 -3.42 -0.70
CA ASN A 174 7.42 -2.74 0.06
C ASN A 174 7.65 -1.32 -0.51
N PHE A 175 7.68 -0.31 0.36
CA PHE A 175 7.95 1.08 -0.01
C PHE A 175 9.21 1.60 0.67
N LEU A 176 9.94 2.48 -0.01
CA LEU A 176 11.02 3.28 0.58
C LEU A 176 10.61 4.76 0.61
N ILE A 177 10.63 5.36 1.80
CA ILE A 177 10.24 6.75 2.05
C ILE A 177 11.47 7.56 2.54
N ASN A 178 11.67 8.79 2.03
CA ASN A 178 12.83 9.67 2.34
C ASN A 178 12.48 11.18 2.39
#